data_AF-A0A137S746-F1
#
_entry.id   AF-A0A137S746-F1
#
_cell.length_a   1.000
_cell.length_b   1.000
_cell.length_c   1.000
_cell.angle_alpha   90.00
_cell.angle_beta   90.00
_cell.angle_gamma   90.00
#
_symmetry.space_group_name_H-M   'P 1'
#
loop_
_entity.id
_entity.type
_entity.pdbx_description
1 polymer ?
#
loop_
_entity_poly.entity_id
_entity_poly.type
_entity_poly.pdbx_seq_one_letter_code
_entity_poly.pdbx_strand_id
1 'polypeptide(L)'
;MIKQLLVAGATAAMLSVGTASAAVINLTSVTGSWTATTPSAPDVTGQNTNEIRWGIPATSGGQSGYRFDSAATPALVTEDIAFNLGTFTHFNYPIYEPALTSAQLTVQSTLEIDGVEETVMSVFEFLHWETPNEDRPCANGGANYSGININGCADRVTFALNVGASDSFLIGGVNYFVDIAGFFYDGALADEF
;
A
#
# COMPACT_ATOMS: atom_id res chain seq x y z
N MET A 1 17.59 -2.37 24.24
CA MET A 1 17.61 -1.11 25.02
C MET A 1 16.26 -0.95 25.67
N ILE A 2 16.24 -0.91 27.00
CA ILE A 2 15.06 -0.80 27.86
C ILE A 2 14.54 0.64 27.82
N LYS A 3 13.23 0.83 27.70
CA LYS A 3 12.55 2.05 28.15
C LYS A 3 11.39 1.67 29.09
N GLN A 4 11.68 1.76 30.39
CA GLN A 4 10.75 1.97 31.50
C GLN A 4 10.26 3.44 31.44
N LEU A 5 9.14 3.93 31.99
CA LEU A 5 7.99 3.48 32.80
C LEU A 5 7.14 4.77 32.99
N LEU A 6 5.82 4.69 33.17
CA LEU A 6 5.12 5.58 34.13
C LEU A 6 3.91 4.85 34.71
N VAL A 7 3.98 4.56 36.00
CA VAL A 7 2.90 4.04 36.84
C VAL A 7 2.05 5.22 37.28
N ALA A 8 0.72 5.08 37.17
CA ALA A 8 -0.24 5.79 38.01
C ALA A 8 -1.10 4.75 38.72
N GLY A 9 -1.00 4.69 40.05
CA GLY A 9 -1.85 3.86 40.88
C GLY A 9 -3.07 4.64 41.37
N ALA A 10 -4.25 4.04 41.30
CA ALA A 10 -5.28 3.99 42.35
C ALA A 10 -6.62 3.52 41.76
N THR A 11 -6.94 2.24 41.95
CA THR A 11 -8.19 1.72 42.56
C THR A 11 -8.27 0.22 42.29
N ALA A 12 -8.42 -0.57 43.34
CA ALA A 12 -8.80 -1.96 43.23
C ALA A 12 -10.27 -2.02 42.83
N ALA A 13 -10.54 -2.05 41.53
CA ALA A 13 -11.79 -2.63 41.03
C ALA A 13 -11.56 -4.15 40.94
N MET A 14 -12.50 -4.94 41.45
CA MET A 14 -12.56 -6.36 41.11
C MET A 14 -12.59 -6.46 39.58
N LEU A 15 -11.47 -6.82 38.98
CA LEU A 15 -11.43 -7.27 37.60
C LEU A 15 -12.20 -8.58 37.59
N SER A 16 -13.47 -8.52 37.23
CA SER A 16 -14.13 -9.67 36.64
C SER A 16 -13.23 -10.11 35.50
N VAL A 17 -12.56 -11.24 35.66
CA VAL A 17 -11.87 -11.94 34.59
C VAL A 17 -12.98 -12.46 33.69
N GLY A 18 -13.54 -11.57 32.87
CA GLY A 18 -14.29 -11.99 31.70
C GLY A 18 -13.31 -12.81 30.86
N THR A 19 -13.74 -13.98 30.43
CA THR A 19 -13.06 -14.65 29.31
C THR A 19 -13.11 -13.65 28.16
N ALA A 20 -11.97 -13.05 27.80
CA ALA A 20 -11.89 -12.27 26.58
C ALA A 20 -12.23 -13.21 25.42
N SER A 21 -13.42 -13.05 24.85
CA SER A 21 -13.70 -13.63 23.55
C SER A 21 -12.87 -12.85 22.54
N ALA A 22 -12.20 -13.54 21.61
CA ALA A 22 -11.66 -12.85 20.45
C ALA A 22 -12.79 -12.10 19.76
N ALA A 23 -12.56 -10.83 19.42
CA ALA A 23 -13.55 -10.04 18.70
C ALA A 23 -13.75 -10.62 17.29
N VAL A 24 -14.95 -10.47 16.76
CA VAL A 24 -15.18 -10.76 15.34
C VAL A 24 -14.79 -9.51 14.57
N ILE A 25 -13.77 -9.64 13.71
CA ILE A 25 -13.26 -8.54 12.89
C ILE A 25 -13.55 -8.84 11.41
N ASN A 26 -14.34 -7.99 10.78
CA ASN A 26 -14.63 -8.06 9.34
C ASN A 26 -14.03 -6.86 8.62
N LEU A 27 -13.24 -7.10 7.58
CA LEU A 27 -12.93 -6.06 6.59
C LEU A 27 -14.14 -5.88 5.69
N THR A 28 -14.88 -4.79 5.86
CA THR A 28 -16.15 -4.55 5.16
C THR A 28 -15.97 -3.80 3.86
N SER A 29 -14.98 -2.91 3.77
CA SER A 29 -14.65 -2.22 2.53
C SER A 29 -13.16 -1.91 2.42
N VAL A 30 -12.66 -1.91 1.17
CA VAL A 30 -11.38 -1.30 0.82
C VAL A 30 -11.56 -0.51 -0.46
N THR A 31 -11.09 0.73 -0.47
CA THR A 31 -11.02 1.57 -1.67
C THR A 31 -9.64 2.20 -1.78
N GLY A 32 -9.11 2.31 -2.99
CA GLY A 32 -7.83 2.96 -3.25
C GLY A 32 -7.95 3.97 -4.38
N SER A 33 -7.35 5.14 -4.20
CA SER A 33 -7.32 6.19 -5.22
C SER A 33 -5.96 6.89 -5.30
N TRP A 34 -5.53 7.17 -6.53
CA TRP A 34 -4.32 7.94 -6.80
C TRP A 34 -4.59 9.43 -6.59
N THR A 35 -4.17 9.97 -5.46
CA THR A 35 -4.55 11.32 -4.99
C THR A 35 -3.61 12.43 -5.44
N ALA A 36 -2.35 12.10 -5.76
CA ALA A 36 -1.38 13.06 -6.29
C ALA A 36 -0.42 12.38 -7.26
N THR A 37 0.06 13.13 -8.26
CA THR A 37 1.05 12.67 -9.24
C THR A 37 1.97 13.82 -9.64
N THR A 38 3.22 13.50 -9.98
CA THR A 38 4.15 14.40 -10.65
C THR A 38 4.68 13.72 -11.91
N PRO A 39 4.47 14.28 -13.11
CA PRO A 39 3.64 15.46 -13.38
C PRO A 39 2.15 15.21 -13.05
N SER A 40 1.36 16.29 -12.99
CA SER A 40 -0.09 16.22 -12.78
C SER A 40 -0.84 16.23 -14.11
N ALA A 41 -2.17 16.33 -14.07
CA ALA A 41 -2.96 16.51 -15.29
C ALA A 41 -2.52 17.78 -16.07
N PRO A 42 -2.49 17.73 -17.41
CA PRO A 42 -3.03 16.67 -18.27
C PRO A 42 -2.04 15.53 -18.61
N ASP A 43 -0.79 15.63 -18.17
CA ASP A 43 0.28 14.69 -18.53
C ASP A 43 0.05 13.29 -17.94
N VAL A 44 -0.59 13.25 -16.77
CA VAL A 44 -1.10 12.02 -16.14
C VAL A 44 -2.62 12.05 -16.10
N THR A 45 -3.23 10.97 -16.54
CA THR A 45 -4.70 10.79 -16.53
C THR A 45 -5.12 9.79 -15.45
N GLY A 46 -6.40 9.85 -15.03
CA GLY A 46 -6.96 8.91 -14.05
C GLY A 46 -6.74 9.28 -12.58
N GLN A 47 -6.19 10.46 -12.29
CA GLN A 47 -6.07 10.95 -10.92
C GLN A 47 -7.44 10.99 -10.22
N ASN A 48 -7.47 10.64 -8.93
CA ASN A 48 -8.65 10.38 -8.10
C ASN A 48 -9.45 9.12 -8.47
N THR A 49 -8.87 8.23 -9.28
CA THR A 49 -9.41 6.89 -9.55
C THR A 49 -8.43 5.83 -9.07
N ASN A 50 -8.77 4.55 -9.25
CA ASN A 50 -7.91 3.44 -8.88
C ASN A 50 -6.79 3.16 -9.91
N GLU A 51 -6.78 3.86 -11.04
CA GLU A 51 -5.80 3.70 -12.11
C GLU A 51 -5.29 5.05 -12.64
N ILE A 52 -3.98 5.17 -12.84
CA ILE A 52 -3.36 6.31 -13.53
C ILE A 52 -2.55 5.84 -14.74
N ARG A 53 -2.51 6.68 -15.78
CA ARG A 53 -1.78 6.43 -17.03
C ARG A 53 -0.97 7.65 -17.46
N TRP A 54 0.24 7.44 -17.98
CA TRP A 54 1.16 8.49 -18.42
C TRP A 54 1.93 8.11 -19.69
N GLY A 55 2.65 9.10 -20.24
CA GLY A 55 3.52 8.93 -21.40
C GLY A 55 2.79 8.89 -22.74
N ILE A 56 3.55 9.11 -23.80
CA ILE A 56 3.08 8.90 -25.19
C ILE A 56 3.52 7.50 -25.61
N PRO A 57 2.60 6.58 -25.97
CA PRO A 57 2.97 5.22 -26.34
C PRO A 57 3.98 5.18 -27.50
N ALA A 58 5.12 4.50 -27.31
CA ALA A 58 6.09 4.25 -28.37
C ALA A 58 5.76 2.99 -29.17
N THR A 59 4.84 2.16 -28.65
CA THR A 59 4.36 0.91 -29.29
C THR A 59 2.83 0.80 -29.19
N SER A 60 2.26 -0.25 -29.76
CA SER A 60 0.84 -0.58 -29.60
C SER A 60 0.46 -1.09 -28.20
N GLY A 61 1.42 -1.21 -27.27
CA GLY A 61 1.17 -1.62 -25.88
C GLY A 61 0.41 -0.59 -25.05
N GLY A 62 0.40 0.68 -25.49
CA GLY A 62 -0.29 1.77 -24.81
C GLY A 62 0.60 2.51 -23.82
N GLN A 63 -0.05 3.21 -22.89
CA GLN A 63 0.59 4.05 -21.87
C GLN A 63 1.07 3.21 -20.68
N SER A 64 2.21 3.57 -20.11
CA SER A 64 2.63 3.10 -18.79
C SER A 64 1.60 3.56 -17.72
N GLY A 65 1.57 2.86 -16.58
CA GLY A 65 0.51 3.11 -15.61
C GLY A 65 0.66 2.39 -14.28
N TYR A 66 -0.12 2.86 -13.31
CA TYR A 66 -0.35 2.17 -12.05
C TYR A 66 -1.82 1.89 -11.85
N ARG A 67 -2.13 0.74 -11.24
CA ARG A 67 -3.49 0.39 -10.83
C ARG A 67 -3.47 -0.27 -9.46
N PHE A 68 -4.44 0.10 -8.64
CA PHE A 68 -4.75 -0.59 -7.40
C PHE A 68 -6.11 -1.26 -7.52
N ASP A 69 -6.14 -2.58 -7.35
CA ASP A 69 -7.37 -3.36 -7.25
C ASP A 69 -7.60 -3.73 -5.79
N SER A 70 -8.65 -3.18 -5.18
CA SER A 70 -9.02 -3.48 -3.80
C SER A 70 -9.23 -4.98 -3.57
N ALA A 71 -8.88 -5.45 -2.37
CA ALA A 71 -9.20 -6.80 -1.95
C ALA A 71 -10.72 -7.03 -1.92
N ALA A 72 -11.13 -8.29 -2.13
CA ALA A 72 -12.54 -8.66 -2.03
C ALA A 72 -13.06 -8.49 -0.60
N THR A 73 -14.21 -7.84 -0.45
CA THR A 73 -14.90 -7.65 0.83
C THR A 73 -16.37 -8.10 0.74
N PRO A 74 -17.02 -8.49 1.86
CA PRO A 74 -16.46 -8.60 3.20
C PRO A 74 -15.47 -9.77 3.34
N ALA A 75 -14.47 -9.62 4.19
CA ALA A 75 -13.51 -10.68 4.51
C ALA A 75 -13.28 -10.77 6.02
N LEU A 76 -13.18 -11.98 6.55
CA LEU A 76 -12.85 -12.19 7.96
C LEU A 76 -11.36 -11.89 8.18
N VAL A 77 -11.07 -11.06 9.18
CA VAL A 77 -9.71 -10.75 9.63
C VAL A 77 -9.46 -11.55 10.91
N THR A 78 -8.30 -12.18 10.98
CA THR A 78 -7.83 -12.85 12.20
C THR A 78 -6.75 -11.98 12.83
N GLU A 79 -6.89 -11.70 14.12
CA GLU A 79 -5.86 -10.98 14.88
C GLU A 79 -4.48 -11.63 14.72
N ASP A 80 -3.43 -10.80 14.71
CA ASP A 80 -2.04 -11.21 14.51
C ASP A 80 -1.73 -11.95 13.19
N ILE A 81 -2.68 -12.00 12.24
CA ILE A 81 -2.49 -12.53 10.90
C ILE A 81 -2.62 -11.40 9.88
N ALA A 82 -1.59 -11.22 9.06
CA ALA A 82 -1.61 -10.24 7.98
C ALA A 82 -2.73 -10.55 6.97
N PHE A 83 -3.41 -9.51 6.51
CA PHE A 83 -4.44 -9.58 5.47
C PHE A 83 -4.13 -8.57 4.35
N ASN A 84 -4.62 -8.85 3.15
CA ASN A 84 -4.37 -8.00 1.98
C ASN A 84 -5.40 -6.87 1.89
N LEU A 85 -4.93 -5.65 1.63
CA LEU A 85 -5.80 -4.52 1.30
C LEU A 85 -6.11 -4.46 -0.21
N GLY A 86 -5.23 -5.00 -1.04
CA GLY A 86 -5.43 -5.04 -2.48
C GLY A 86 -4.17 -5.44 -3.22
N THR A 87 -4.24 -5.34 -4.54
CA THR A 87 -3.15 -5.62 -5.47
C THR A 87 -2.75 -4.34 -6.17
N PHE A 88 -1.47 -3.98 -6.06
CA PHE A 88 -0.87 -2.95 -6.89
C PHE A 88 -0.29 -3.58 -8.17
N THR A 89 -0.58 -2.99 -9.32
CA THR A 89 -0.08 -3.40 -10.63
C THR A 89 0.66 -2.24 -11.28
N HIS A 90 1.88 -2.50 -11.73
CA HIS A 90 2.66 -1.61 -12.58
C HIS A 90 2.62 -2.09 -14.03
N PHE A 91 2.09 -1.23 -14.90
CA PHE A 91 2.12 -1.42 -16.34
C PHE A 91 3.35 -0.71 -16.92
N ASN A 92 4.40 -1.47 -17.19
CA ASN A 92 5.62 -1.00 -17.85
C ASN A 92 5.47 -1.20 -19.37
N TYR A 93 5.34 -0.10 -20.11
CA TYR A 93 5.33 -0.10 -21.57
C TYR A 93 6.31 0.93 -22.13
N PRO A 94 6.90 0.71 -23.32
CA PRO A 94 7.70 1.73 -23.96
C PRO A 94 6.88 2.99 -24.23
N ILE A 95 7.31 4.09 -23.64
CA ILE A 95 6.74 5.42 -23.85
C ILE A 95 7.82 6.43 -24.26
N TYR A 96 7.37 7.52 -24.86
CA TYR A 96 8.06 8.80 -24.81
C TYR A 96 7.49 9.65 -23.66
N GLU A 97 8.22 10.71 -23.30
CA GLU A 97 7.78 11.71 -22.32
C GLU A 97 6.32 12.18 -22.53
N PRO A 98 5.61 12.57 -21.46
CA PRO A 98 6.10 12.74 -20.09
C PRO A 98 6.14 11.43 -19.27
N ALA A 99 7.25 11.21 -18.57
CA ALA A 99 7.40 10.13 -17.59
C ALA A 99 6.91 10.55 -16.20
N LEU A 100 6.35 9.59 -15.46
CA LEU A 100 6.01 9.78 -14.05
C LEU A 100 7.28 9.87 -13.21
N THR A 101 7.32 10.78 -12.23
CA THR A 101 8.40 10.85 -11.23
C THR A 101 7.92 10.48 -9.83
N SER A 102 6.65 10.77 -9.50
CA SER A 102 6.06 10.38 -8.22
C SER A 102 4.54 10.24 -8.28
N ALA A 103 3.99 9.44 -7.38
CA ALA A 103 2.55 9.32 -7.17
C ALA A 103 2.21 9.00 -5.71
N GLN A 104 0.99 9.35 -5.29
CA GLN A 104 0.45 9.05 -3.97
C GLN A 104 -0.81 8.19 -4.14
N LEU A 105 -0.88 7.07 -3.43
CA LEU A 105 -2.07 6.22 -3.31
C LEU A 105 -2.65 6.38 -1.92
N THR A 106 -3.90 6.80 -1.82
CA THR A 106 -4.67 6.76 -0.57
C THR A 106 -5.55 5.52 -0.57
N VAL A 107 -5.39 4.66 0.45
CA VAL A 107 -6.20 3.47 0.67
C VAL A 107 -7.05 3.67 1.92
N GLN A 108 -8.37 3.62 1.76
CA GLN A 108 -9.34 3.65 2.85
C GLN A 108 -9.84 2.22 3.09
N SER A 109 -9.73 1.75 4.32
CA SER A 109 -10.20 0.42 4.74
C SER A 109 -11.17 0.56 5.91
N THR A 110 -12.31 -0.11 5.84
CA THR A 110 -13.29 -0.14 6.93
C THR A 110 -13.30 -1.52 7.56
N LEU A 111 -13.13 -1.55 8.88
CA LEU A 111 -13.19 -2.73 9.73
C LEU A 111 -14.46 -2.64 10.58
N GLU A 112 -15.21 -3.73 10.66
CA GLU A 112 -16.26 -3.92 11.67
C GLU A 112 -15.70 -4.82 12.76
N ILE A 113 -15.61 -4.30 13.99
CA ILE A 113 -15.09 -5.00 15.16
C ILE A 113 -16.24 -5.10 16.17
N ASP A 114 -16.74 -6.31 16.42
CA ASP A 114 -17.90 -6.58 17.29
C ASP A 114 -19.12 -5.70 16.96
N GLY A 115 -19.34 -5.42 15.67
CA GLY A 115 -20.47 -4.61 15.17
C GLY A 115 -20.25 -3.10 15.21
N VAL A 116 -19.04 -2.63 15.54
CA VAL A 116 -18.64 -1.21 15.46
C VAL A 116 -17.75 -1.01 14.23
N GLU A 117 -18.16 -0.11 13.33
CA GLU A 117 -17.36 0.23 12.16
C GLU A 117 -16.30 1.28 12.48
N GLU A 118 -15.08 1.02 12.04
CA GLU A 118 -13.93 1.91 12.13
C GLU A 118 -13.25 2.02 10.77
N THR A 119 -12.77 3.20 10.42
CA THR A 119 -12.14 3.45 9.11
C THR A 119 -10.70 3.91 9.29
N VAL A 120 -9.78 3.19 8.66
CA VAL A 120 -8.35 3.50 8.60
C VAL A 120 -8.04 4.09 7.23
N MET A 121 -7.31 5.21 7.22
CA MET A 121 -6.74 5.79 6.00
C MET A 121 -5.23 5.57 5.97
N SER A 122 -4.74 4.96 4.90
CA SER A 122 -3.32 4.71 4.64
C SER A 122 -2.88 5.47 3.41
N VAL A 123 -1.77 6.20 3.50
CA VAL A 123 -1.19 6.95 2.37
C VAL A 123 0.14 6.33 1.99
N PHE A 124 0.29 5.92 0.74
CA PHE A 124 1.52 5.34 0.20
C PHE A 124 2.12 6.29 -0.83
N GLU A 125 3.39 6.63 -0.64
CA GLU A 125 4.16 7.47 -1.55
C GLU A 125 5.03 6.62 -2.46
N PHE A 126 5.02 6.93 -3.75
CA PHE A 126 5.79 6.25 -4.79
C PHE A 126 6.73 7.24 -5.46
N LEU A 127 7.97 6.82 -5.70
CA LEU A 127 8.88 7.42 -6.67
C LEU A 127 9.00 6.48 -7.86
N HIS A 128 8.99 7.06 -9.05
CA HIS A 128 9.07 6.33 -10.30
C HIS A 128 10.29 6.78 -11.09
N TRP A 129 10.95 5.82 -11.72
CA TRP A 129 11.97 6.07 -12.73
C TRP A 129 11.71 5.23 -13.98
N GLU A 130 11.18 5.90 -15.01
CA GLU A 130 11.05 5.35 -16.35
C GLU A 130 12.45 5.26 -16.97
N THR A 131 12.94 4.05 -17.17
CA THR A 131 14.34 3.81 -17.55
C THR A 131 14.51 3.86 -19.07
N PRO A 132 15.67 4.31 -19.58
CA PRO A 132 15.95 4.17 -21.00
C PRO A 132 16.00 2.69 -21.39
N ASN A 133 15.06 2.27 -22.25
CA ASN A 133 14.90 0.85 -22.62
C ASN A 133 16.14 0.21 -23.28
N GLU A 134 17.00 1.01 -23.92
CA GLU A 134 18.14 0.52 -24.70
C GLU A 134 19.48 0.55 -23.95
N ASP A 135 19.51 0.99 -22.68
CA ASP A 135 20.74 1.14 -21.92
C ASP A 135 21.51 -0.18 -21.75
N ARG A 136 22.85 -0.08 -21.82
CA ARG A 136 23.77 -1.21 -21.67
C ARG A 136 25.00 -0.81 -20.82
N PRO A 137 25.09 -1.25 -19.54
CA PRO A 137 24.11 -2.04 -18.81
C PRO A 137 22.86 -1.22 -18.48
N CYS A 138 21.70 -1.88 -18.33
CA CYS A 138 20.54 -1.25 -17.70
C CYS A 138 20.94 -0.76 -16.31
N ALA A 139 20.39 0.37 -15.89
CA ALA A 139 20.74 0.97 -14.60
C ALA A 139 20.50 0.04 -13.40
N ASN A 140 19.54 -0.89 -13.52
CA ASN A 140 19.24 -1.90 -12.50
C ASN A 140 20.13 -3.17 -12.58
N GLY A 141 21.15 -3.19 -13.46
CA GLY A 141 22.41 -3.94 -13.28
C GLY A 141 22.36 -5.45 -12.96
N GLY A 142 21.57 -6.27 -13.67
CA GLY A 142 21.34 -7.71 -13.36
C GLY A 142 22.57 -8.58 -12.98
N ALA A 143 22.44 -9.70 -12.24
CA ALA A 143 21.37 -10.72 -12.24
C ALA A 143 20.77 -11.06 -10.85
N ASN A 144 19.55 -11.62 -10.89
CA ASN A 144 18.58 -11.84 -9.78
C ASN A 144 18.03 -10.55 -9.13
N TYR A 145 18.31 -9.41 -9.77
CA TYR A 145 17.81 -8.07 -9.53
C TYR A 145 17.34 -7.54 -10.89
N SER A 146 16.04 -7.28 -10.99
CA SER A 146 15.25 -6.94 -12.18
C SER A 146 15.90 -5.85 -13.02
N GLY A 147 15.79 -5.92 -14.34
CA GLY A 147 16.43 -4.89 -15.16
C GLY A 147 16.33 -5.08 -16.65
N ILE A 148 15.88 -6.23 -17.15
CA ILE A 148 15.52 -6.41 -18.55
C ILE A 148 14.19 -7.16 -18.61
N ASN A 149 13.18 -6.56 -19.21
CA ASN A 149 11.92 -7.19 -19.57
C ASN A 149 11.83 -7.32 -21.11
N ILE A 150 10.69 -7.77 -21.64
CA ILE A 150 10.49 -7.92 -23.09
C ILE A 150 10.63 -6.59 -23.87
N ASN A 151 10.49 -5.47 -23.19
CA ASN A 151 10.51 -4.12 -23.74
C ASN A 151 11.89 -3.44 -23.64
N GLY A 152 12.88 -4.06 -22.98
CA GLY A 152 14.18 -3.46 -22.72
C GLY A 152 14.45 -3.34 -21.23
N CYS A 153 15.12 -2.28 -20.81
CA CYS A 153 15.36 -2.03 -19.39
C CYS A 153 14.05 -1.90 -18.61
N ALA A 154 13.96 -2.55 -17.45
CA ALA A 154 12.79 -2.44 -16.59
C ALA A 154 12.85 -1.15 -15.77
N ASP A 155 11.73 -0.44 -15.71
CA ASP A 155 11.58 0.76 -14.87
C ASP A 155 11.60 0.39 -13.40
N ARG A 156 11.92 1.38 -12.58
CA ARG A 156 12.09 1.23 -11.15
C ARG A 156 11.02 1.99 -10.41
N VAL A 157 10.44 1.36 -9.40
CA VAL A 157 9.48 2.01 -8.51
C VAL A 157 9.88 1.75 -7.08
N THR A 158 10.04 2.82 -6.31
CA THR A 158 10.31 2.72 -4.87
C THR A 158 9.18 3.35 -4.10
N PHE A 159 8.88 2.85 -2.91
CA PHE A 159 7.76 3.34 -2.14
C PHE A 159 8.04 3.31 -0.64
N ALA A 160 7.36 4.19 0.10
CA ALA A 160 7.51 4.27 1.53
C ALA A 160 6.99 2.99 2.21
N LEU A 161 7.84 2.36 3.00
CA LEU A 161 7.44 1.34 3.96
C LEU A 161 6.64 2.03 5.06
N ASN A 162 5.32 1.91 5.04
CA ASN A 162 4.43 2.44 6.09
C ASN A 162 4.57 1.68 7.44
N VAL A 163 5.64 0.91 7.62
CA VAL A 163 5.91 0.09 8.80
C VAL A 163 5.84 0.94 10.08
N GLY A 164 4.95 0.53 10.98
CA GLY A 164 4.71 1.24 12.25
C GLY A 164 3.77 2.43 12.13
N ALA A 165 3.20 2.70 10.95
CA ALA A 165 1.98 3.49 10.86
C ALA A 165 0.85 2.64 11.44
N SER A 166 0.46 2.99 12.67
CA SER A 166 -0.58 2.31 13.45
C SER A 166 -1.75 3.25 13.66
N ASP A 167 -2.98 2.77 13.45
CA ASP A 167 -4.17 3.39 14.02
C ASP A 167 -4.64 2.58 15.24
N SER A 168 -5.41 3.21 16.13
CA SER A 168 -5.91 2.52 17.34
C SER A 168 -7.35 2.87 17.67
N PHE A 169 -8.13 1.85 18.02
CA PHE A 169 -9.55 1.96 18.35
C PHE A 169 -9.83 1.41 19.75
N LEU A 170 -10.64 2.11 20.54
CA LEU A 170 -11.09 1.64 21.85
C LEU A 170 -12.53 1.12 21.71
N ILE A 171 -12.69 -0.20 21.69
CA ILE A 171 -13.99 -0.86 21.51
C ILE A 171 -14.22 -1.81 22.69
N GLY A 172 -15.35 -1.62 23.39
CA GLY A 172 -15.68 -2.44 24.56
C GLY A 172 -14.65 -2.40 25.70
N GLY A 173 -13.79 -1.37 25.76
CA GLY A 173 -12.70 -1.27 26.73
C GLY A 173 -11.40 -1.97 26.31
N VAL A 174 -11.33 -2.51 25.10
CA VAL A 174 -10.13 -3.12 24.50
C VAL A 174 -9.55 -2.19 23.44
N ASN A 175 -8.23 -2.00 23.45
CA ASN A 175 -7.52 -1.26 22.41
C ASN A 175 -7.12 -2.20 21.27
N TYR A 176 -7.62 -1.92 20.07
CA TYR A 176 -7.23 -2.57 18.83
C TYR A 176 -6.20 -1.71 18.12
N PHE A 177 -5.20 -2.33 17.49
CA PHE A 177 -4.17 -1.65 16.70
C PHE A 177 -4.19 -2.20 15.28
N VAL A 178 -4.13 -1.31 14.29
CA VAL A 178 -4.03 -1.69 12.87
C VAL A 178 -2.72 -1.18 12.33
N ASP A 179 -1.78 -2.10 12.09
CA ASP A 179 -0.46 -1.79 11.54
C ASP A 179 -0.44 -1.99 10.02
N ILE A 180 0.01 -0.97 9.30
CA ILE A 180 0.14 -1.02 7.84
C ILE A 180 1.58 -1.37 7.47
N ALA A 181 1.81 -2.61 7.02
CA ALA A 181 3.18 -3.06 6.73
C ALA A 181 3.79 -2.40 5.48
N GLY A 182 3.07 -2.38 4.35
CA GLY A 182 3.60 -1.94 3.06
C GLY A 182 3.24 -2.92 1.94
N PHE A 183 4.08 -3.00 0.91
CA PHE A 183 3.87 -3.90 -0.23
C PHE A 183 4.69 -5.16 -0.09
N PHE A 184 4.12 -6.28 -0.51
CA PHE A 184 4.80 -7.57 -0.54
C PHE A 184 5.05 -7.98 -1.98
N TYR A 185 6.27 -8.43 -2.26
CA TYR A 185 6.66 -9.04 -3.52
C TYR A 185 7.35 -10.38 -3.24
N ASP A 186 6.92 -11.43 -3.94
CA ASP A 186 7.39 -12.81 -3.71
C ASP A 186 7.36 -13.27 -2.24
N GLY A 187 6.31 -12.83 -1.51
CA GLY A 187 6.11 -13.17 -0.10
C GLY A 187 6.97 -12.41 0.91
N ALA A 188 7.82 -11.48 0.46
CA ALA A 188 8.63 -10.62 1.32
C ALA A 188 8.15 -9.16 1.25
N LEU A 189 8.30 -8.43 2.37
CA LEU A 189 8.11 -6.98 2.36
C LEU A 189 9.14 -6.36 1.40
N ALA A 190 8.65 -5.62 0.42
CA ALA A 190 9.46 -4.93 -0.56
C ALA A 190 9.36 -3.43 -0.30
N ASP A 191 10.39 -2.67 -0.68
CA ASP A 191 10.41 -1.21 -0.78
C ASP A 191 10.65 -0.74 -2.22
N GLU A 192 10.84 -1.70 -3.14
CA GLU A 192 11.13 -1.50 -4.54
C GLU A 192 10.61 -2.66 -5.40
N PHE A 193 10.25 -2.37 -6.66
CA PHE A 193 10.08 -3.33 -7.74
C PHE A 193 10.58 -2.79 -9.09
#